data_AF-A0A090VX21-F1
#
_entry.id   AF-A0A090VX21-F1
#
_cell.length_a   1.000
_cell.length_b   1.000
_cell.length_c   1.000
_cell.angle_alpha   90.00
_cell.angle_beta   90.00
_cell.angle_gamma   90.00
#
_symmetry.space_group_name_H-M   'P 1'
#
loop_
_entity.id
_entity.type
_entity.pdbx_description
1 polymer ?
#
loop_
_entity_poly.entity_id
_entity_poly.type
_entity_poly.pdbx_seq_one_letter_code
_entity_poly.pdbx_strand_id
1 'polypeptide(L)' 'MNLKTFRNKLKNTPEAITFPETMDVIEKHYEFHPTAFKNGTLENAKGEN' A
#
# COMPACT_ATOMS: atom_id res chain seq x y z
N MET A 1 -5.30 -10.95 -4.48
CA MET A 1 -5.18 -11.82 -3.27
C MET A 1 -6.14 -11.34 -2.16
N ASN A 2 -6.41 -12.10 -1.09
CA ASN A 2 -7.12 -11.58 0.10
C ASN A 2 -6.11 -11.01 1.13
N LEU A 3 -6.57 -10.15 2.05
CA LEU A 3 -5.67 -9.49 3.02
C LEU A 3 -4.88 -10.46 3.90
N LYS A 4 -5.49 -11.59 4.31
CA LYS A 4 -4.82 -12.59 5.16
C LYS A 4 -3.64 -13.21 4.43
N THR A 5 -3.84 -13.63 3.17
CA THR A 5 -2.77 -14.22 2.37
C THR A 5 -1.68 -13.20 2.04
N PHE A 6 -2.04 -11.95 1.73
CA PHE A 6 -1.05 -10.88 1.48
C PHE A 6 -0.18 -10.63 2.71
N ARG A 7 -0.79 -10.46 3.90
CA ARG A 7 -0.06 -10.27 5.16
C ARG A 7 0.85 -11.45 5.49
N ASN A 8 0.40 -12.68 5.23
CA ASN A 8 1.24 -13.86 5.41
C ASN A 8 2.45 -13.86 4.46
N LYS A 9 2.26 -13.50 3.18
CA LYS A 9 3.35 -13.40 2.21
C LYS A 9 4.32 -12.28 2.60
N LEU A 10 3.81 -11.12 3.02
CA LEU A 10 4.63 -9.99 3.46
C LEU A 10 5.48 -10.34 4.68
N LYS A 11 4.92 -11.10 5.63
CA LYS A 11 5.63 -11.54 6.83
C LYS A 11 6.75 -12.54 6.54
N ASN A 12 6.53 -13.47 5.61
CA ASN A 12 7.43 -14.62 5.44
C ASN A 12 8.36 -14.50 4.23
N THR A 13 7.94 -13.81 3.17
CA THR A 13 8.68 -13.68 1.90
C THR A 13 8.47 -12.28 1.29
N PRO A 14 8.89 -11.20 1.98
CA PRO A 14 8.62 -9.83 1.54
C PRO A 14 9.22 -9.49 0.17
N GLU A 15 10.41 -10.02 -0.14
CA GLU A 15 11.11 -9.79 -1.42
C GLU A 15 10.40 -10.42 -2.64
N ALA A 16 9.48 -11.36 -2.40
CA ALA A 16 8.68 -11.99 -3.44
C ALA A 16 7.39 -11.19 -3.77
N ILE A 17 7.15 -10.08 -3.08
CA ILE A 17 6.01 -9.19 -3.36
C ILE A 17 6.43 -8.16 -4.39
N THR A 18 5.66 -8.09 -5.48
CA THR A 18 5.85 -7.07 -6.51
C THR A 18 5.01 -5.84 -6.21
N PHE A 19 5.39 -4.71 -6.81
CA PHE A 19 4.61 -3.48 -6.70
C PHE A 19 3.16 -3.63 -7.24
N PRO A 20 2.91 -4.20 -8.44
CA PRO A 20 1.54 -4.39 -8.94
C PRO A 20 0.68 -5.27 -8.01
N GLU A 21 1.26 -6.31 -7.42
CA GLU A 21 0.55 -7.16 -6.45
C GLU A 21 0.08 -6.38 -5.22
N THR A 22 0.86 -5.39 -4.78
CA THR A 22 0.49 -4.52 -3.66
C THR A 22 -0.65 -3.59 -4.06
N MET A 23 -0.58 -2.99 -5.25
CA MET A 23 -1.64 -2.11 -5.77
C MET A 23 -2.96 -2.87 -5.95
N ASP A 24 -2.94 -4.06 -6.56
CA ASP A 24 -4.13 -4.92 -6.72
C ASP A 24 -4.81 -5.25 -5.39
N VAL A 25 -4.04 -5.43 -4.31
CA VAL A 25 -4.59 -5.71 -2.97
C VAL A 25 -5.20 -4.45 -2.35
N ILE A 26 -4.59 -3.28 -2.56
CA ILE A 26 -5.15 -2.01 -2.06
C ILE A 26 -6.48 -1.72 -2.77
N GLU A 27 -6.48 -1.70 -4.11
CA GLU A 27 -7.65 -1.40 -4.94
C GLU A 27 -8.82 -2.35 -4.68
N LYS A 28 -8.53 -3.64 -4.45
CA LYS A 28 -9.56 -4.65 -4.21
C LYS A 28 -10.26 -4.51 -2.85
N HIS A 29 -9.57 -4.00 -1.83
CA HIS A 29 -10.04 -4.07 -0.43
C HIS A 29 -10.30 -2.71 0.22
N TYR A 30 -9.93 -1.60 -0.43
CA TYR A 30 -10.05 -0.26 0.13
C TYR A 30 -10.45 0.76 -0.94
N GLU A 31 -11.20 1.79 -0.52
CA GLU A 31 -11.50 2.96 -1.34
C GLU A 31 -10.50 4.07 -1.03
N PHE A 32 -9.74 4.49 -2.05
CA PHE A 32 -8.75 5.54 -1.89
C PHE A 32 -9.40 6.93 -1.76
N HIS A 33 -8.97 7.66 -0.75
CA HIS A 33 -9.36 9.05 -0.51
C HIS A 33 -8.09 9.91 -0.39
N PRO A 34 -7.83 10.84 -1.33
CA PRO A 34 -6.63 11.68 -1.32
C PRO A 34 -6.47 12.43 0.01
N THR A 35 -5.35 12.19 0.69
CA THR A 35 -5.10 12.69 2.04
C THR A 35 -3.69 13.25 2.14
N ALA A 36 -3.55 14.48 2.63
CA ALA A 36 -2.25 15.10 2.86
C ALA A 36 -1.53 14.40 4.03
N PHE A 37 -0.22 14.24 3.94
CA PHE A 37 0.57 13.59 4.99
C PHE A 37 1.98 14.20 5.10
N LYS A 38 2.60 14.01 6.27
CA LYS A 38 4.00 14.36 6.52
C LYS A 38 4.84 13.10 6.66
N ASN A 39 6.03 13.10 6.07
CA ASN A 39 7.03 12.04 6.20
C ASN A 39 8.38 12.66 6.60
N GLY A 40 8.64 12.72 7.91
CA GLY A 40 9.77 13.48 8.43
C GLY A 40 9.60 14.98 8.16
N THR A 41 10.55 15.57 7.45
CA THR A 41 10.50 16.99 7.02
C THR A 41 9.78 17.20 5.68
N LEU A 42 9.44 16.12 4.96
CA LEU A 42 8.70 16.19 3.70
C LEU A 42 7.20 16.31 3.97
N GLU A 43 6.53 17.24 3.29
CA GLU A 43 5.08 17.40 3.32
C GLU A 43 4.51 17.12 1.92
N ASN A 44 3.46 16.30 1.84
CA ASN A 44 2.74 16.01 0.60
C ASN A 44 1.31 16.55 0.73
N ALA A 45 0.88 17.36 -0.23
CA ALA A 45 -0.50 17.82 -0.27
C ALA A 45 -1.46 16.67 -0.67
N LYS A 46 -2.76 16.94 -0.60
CA LYS A 46 -3.76 15.99 -1.10
C LYS A 46 -3.55 15.75 -2.59
N GLY A 47 -3.36 14.50 -2.98
CA GLY A 47 -3.14 14.12 -4.38
C GLY A 47 -1.68 14.20 -4.84
N GLU A 48 -0.73 14.37 -3.90
CA GLU A 48 0.71 14.31 -4.17
C GLU A 48 1.33 13.04 -3.54
N ASN A 49 2.33 12.47 -4.24
CA ASN A 49 2.99 11.16 -4.08
C ASN A 49 2.16 9.92 -4.46
#